data_AF-A0A554JJW3-F1
#
_entry.id   AF-A0A554JJW3-F1
#
_cell.length_a   1.000
_cell.length_b   1.000
_cell.length_c   1.000
_cell.angle_alpha   90.00
_cell.angle_beta   90.00
_cell.angle_gamma   90.00
#
_symmetry.space_group_name_H-M   'P 1'
#
loop_
_entity.id
_entity.type
_entity.pdbx_description
1 polymer ?
#
loop_
_entity_poly.entity_id
_entity_poly.type
_entity_poly.pdbx_seq_one_letter_code
_entity_poly.pdbx_strand_id
1 'polypeptide(L)'
;MPFPKHIQRVSELLRQLPGIGPRQALRLSFVLAQKEEAWRKELASLLDAFGTELGRCSLCFRVMEQRGSPHCDICASPARAKDSILVVEKESDIEQFESVQAFNGLYHVTGGTISPCNIKHTRGQSNRRIY
;
A
#
# COMPACT_ATOMS: atom_id res chain seq x y z
N MET A 1 -3.33 -11.70 34.35
CA MET A 1 -2.02 -11.01 34.41
C MET A 1 -1.85 -10.16 33.17
N PRO A 2 -1.57 -8.86 33.29
CA PRO A 2 -1.30 -8.02 32.12
C PRO A 2 0.05 -8.38 31.50
N PHE A 3 0.14 -8.41 30.17
CA PHE A 3 1.39 -8.61 29.44
C PHE A 3 2.34 -7.42 29.62
N PRO A 4 3.65 -7.56 29.34
CA PRO A 4 4.58 -6.42 29.33
C PRO A 4 4.07 -5.26 28.46
N LYS A 5 4.31 -4.01 28.89
CA LYS A 5 3.78 -2.80 28.24
C LYS A 5 4.10 -2.73 26.74
N HIS A 6 5.31 -3.14 26.32
CA HIS A 6 5.70 -3.15 24.91
C HIS A 6 4.86 -4.09 24.05
N ILE A 7 4.57 -5.31 24.54
CA ILE A 7 3.73 -6.29 23.82
C ILE A 7 2.31 -5.76 23.69
N GLN A 8 1.77 -5.12 24.72
CA GLN A 8 0.45 -4.51 24.66
C GLN A 8 0.40 -3.41 23.59
N ARG A 9 1.39 -2.54 23.55
CA ARG A 9 1.44 -1.42 22.61
C ARG A 9 1.59 -1.87 21.16
N VAL A 10 2.44 -2.85 20.89
CA VAL A 10 2.58 -3.43 19.54
C VAL A 10 1.27 -4.10 19.11
N SER A 11 0.63 -4.84 20.01
CA SER A 11 -0.67 -5.47 19.73
C SER A 11 -1.74 -4.43 19.40
N GLU A 12 -1.82 -3.32 20.13
CA GLU A 12 -2.74 -2.22 19.85
C GLU A 12 -2.53 -1.61 18.45
N LEU A 13 -1.29 -1.42 18.02
CA LEU A 13 -0.98 -0.91 16.69
C LEU A 13 -1.36 -1.92 15.60
N LEU A 14 -1.01 -3.20 15.79
CA LEU A 14 -1.35 -4.25 14.82
C LEU A 14 -2.85 -4.45 14.65
N ARG A 15 -3.65 -4.23 15.71
CA ARG A 15 -5.13 -4.29 15.65
C ARG A 15 -5.77 -3.22 14.77
N GLN A 16 -5.04 -2.14 14.44
CA GLN A 16 -5.55 -1.10 13.56
C GLN A 16 -5.49 -1.52 12.08
N LEU A 17 -4.73 -2.58 11.77
CA LEU A 17 -4.62 -3.11 10.43
C LEU A 17 -5.88 -3.91 10.05
N PRO A 18 -6.40 -3.76 8.83
CA PRO A 18 -7.56 -4.51 8.38
C PRO A 18 -7.27 -6.01 8.41
N GLY A 19 -8.23 -6.80 8.92
CA GLY A 19 -8.11 -8.25 9.03
C GLY A 19 -7.37 -8.77 10.26
N ILE A 20 -6.80 -7.89 11.11
CA ILE A 20 -6.09 -8.30 12.32
C ILE A 20 -6.93 -8.12 13.58
N GLY A 21 -7.45 -9.24 14.10
CA GLY A 21 -8.21 -9.28 15.35
C GLY A 21 -7.32 -9.27 16.62
N PRO A 22 -7.92 -9.07 17.82
CA PRO A 22 -7.16 -8.95 19.08
C PRO A 22 -6.31 -10.18 19.41
N ARG A 23 -6.82 -11.39 19.15
CA ARG A 23 -6.08 -12.64 19.35
C ARG A 23 -4.88 -12.74 18.41
N GLN A 24 -5.06 -12.35 17.14
CA GLN A 24 -4.01 -12.43 16.12
C GLN A 24 -2.93 -11.37 16.36
N ALA A 25 -3.31 -10.14 16.71
CA ALA A 25 -2.38 -9.06 17.03
C ALA A 25 -1.46 -9.41 18.21
N LEU A 26 -2.02 -10.01 19.27
CA LEU A 26 -1.23 -10.46 20.40
C LEU A 26 -0.26 -11.58 19.99
N ARG A 27 -0.74 -12.57 19.22
CA ARG A 27 0.10 -13.65 18.68
C ARG A 27 1.28 -13.10 17.86
N LEU A 28 1.01 -12.15 16.96
CA LEU A 28 2.02 -11.50 16.15
C LEU A 28 3.03 -10.73 17.02
N SER A 29 2.57 -10.04 18.06
CA SER A 29 3.44 -9.30 18.98
C SER A 29 4.45 -10.22 19.69
N PHE A 30 4.03 -11.42 20.09
CA PHE A 30 4.94 -12.43 20.65
C PHE A 30 5.90 -13.02 19.62
N VAL A 31 5.46 -13.20 18.37
CA VAL A 31 6.33 -13.65 17.28
C VAL A 31 7.41 -12.60 17.00
N LEU A 32 7.04 -11.32 16.92
CA LEU A 32 7.99 -10.22 16.70
C LEU A 32 9.03 -10.12 17.83
N ALA A 33 8.61 -10.36 19.08
CA ALA A 33 9.51 -10.38 20.24
C ALA A 33 10.55 -11.52 20.18
N GLN A 34 10.22 -12.65 19.55
CA GLN A 34 11.10 -13.81 19.41
C GLN A 34 12.01 -13.75 18.18
N LYS A 35 11.76 -12.85 17.23
CA LYS A 35 12.64 -12.68 16.06
C LYS A 35 14.03 -12.20 16.46
N GLU A 36 14.99 -12.33 15.56
CA GLU A 36 16.34 -11.81 15.78
C GLU A 36 16.34 -10.27 15.74
N GLU A 37 17.32 -9.67 16.40
CA GLU A 37 17.45 -8.21 16.46
C GLU A 37 17.64 -7.58 15.07
N ALA A 38 18.45 -8.22 14.22
CA ALA A 38 18.69 -7.77 12.85
C ALA A 38 17.38 -7.67 12.05
N TRP A 39 16.55 -8.72 12.10
CA TRP A 39 15.25 -8.75 11.44
C TRP A 39 14.30 -7.65 11.95
N ARG A 40 14.27 -7.41 13.27
CA ARG A 40 13.45 -6.32 13.85
C ARG A 40 13.92 -4.94 13.40
N LYS A 41 15.24 -4.73 13.33
CA LYS A 41 15.83 -3.46 12.88
C LYS A 41 15.51 -3.20 11.41
N GLU A 42 15.65 -4.22 10.56
CA GLU A 42 15.31 -4.13 9.14
C GLU A 42 13.82 -3.79 8.93
N LEU A 43 12.92 -4.50 9.62
CA LEU A 43 11.49 -4.19 9.57
C LEU A 43 11.22 -2.75 10.01
N ALA A 44 11.82 -2.30 11.12
CA ALA A 44 11.63 -0.94 11.62
C ALA A 44 12.13 0.11 10.61
N SER A 45 13.29 -0.11 9.97
CA SER A 45 13.81 0.81 8.96
C SER A 45 12.93 0.87 7.72
N LEU A 46 12.39 -0.26 7.26
CA LEU A 46 11.51 -0.29 6.09
C LEU A 46 10.17 0.41 6.37
N LEU A 47 9.62 0.25 7.58
CA LEU A 47 8.41 0.95 7.99
C LEU A 47 8.62 2.47 8.08
N ASP A 48 9.77 2.92 8.57
CA ASP A 48 10.11 4.35 8.64
C ASP A 48 10.30 4.96 7.24
N ALA A 49 10.89 4.18 6.33
CA ALA A 49 11.16 4.58 4.95
C ALA A 49 9.89 4.76 4.08
N PHE A 50 8.73 4.21 4.45
CA PHE A 50 7.50 4.32 3.64
C PHE A 50 7.11 5.76 3.32
N GLY A 51 7.37 6.71 4.21
CA GLY A 51 7.01 8.11 4.00
C GLY A 51 7.93 8.88 3.04
N THR A 52 9.14 8.38 2.79
CA THR A 52 10.18 9.08 2.00
C THR A 52 10.55 8.35 0.72
N GLU A 53 10.52 7.01 0.75
CA GLU A 53 10.95 6.16 -0.36
C GLU A 53 9.81 5.75 -1.29
N LEU A 54 8.55 5.91 -0.88
CA LEU A 54 7.39 5.60 -1.72
C LEU A 54 6.78 6.88 -2.28
N GLY A 55 6.63 6.92 -3.60
CA GLY A 55 5.92 7.96 -4.33
C GLY A 55 4.78 7.37 -5.16
N ARG A 56 4.11 8.23 -5.94
CA ARG A 56 3.11 7.81 -6.92
C ARG A 56 3.46 8.31 -8.30
N CYS A 57 3.16 7.50 -9.30
CA CYS A 57 3.25 7.94 -10.68
C CYS A 57 2.25 9.07 -10.95
N SER A 58 2.71 10.14 -11.58
CA SER A 58 1.89 11.31 -11.95
C SER A 58 0.80 11.01 -13.00
N LEU A 59 0.92 9.90 -13.74
CA LEU A 59 0.00 9.53 -14.82
C LEU A 59 -1.01 8.46 -14.41
N CYS A 60 -0.54 7.36 -13.80
CA CYS A 60 -1.38 6.20 -13.48
C CYS A 60 -1.71 6.05 -12.00
N PHE A 61 -1.15 6.90 -11.13
CA PHE A 61 -1.35 6.88 -9.67
C PHE A 61 -0.92 5.62 -8.93
N ARG A 62 -0.23 4.68 -9.61
CA ARG A 62 0.41 3.53 -8.95
C ARG A 62 1.54 4.00 -8.02
N VAL A 63 1.64 3.38 -6.85
CA VAL A 63 2.78 3.45 -5.93
C VAL A 63 4.03 2.90 -6.62
N MET A 64 5.11 3.62 -6.46
CA MET A 64 6.42 3.29 -6.98
C MET A 64 7.49 3.81 -6.03
N GLU A 65 8.69 3.30 -6.18
CA GLU A 65 9.85 3.84 -5.47
C GLU A 65 10.14 5.28 -5.95
N GLN A 66 10.41 6.18 -5.01
CA GLN A 66 10.68 7.58 -5.27
C GLN A 66 12.14 7.77 -5.76
N ARG A 67 12.41 7.37 -7.00
CA ARG A 67 13.75 7.35 -7.60
C ARG A 67 14.02 8.53 -8.55
N GLY A 68 13.43 9.69 -8.27
CA GLY A 68 13.63 10.92 -9.05
C GLY A 68 12.88 11.01 -10.39
N SER A 69 12.21 9.94 -10.83
CA SER A 69 11.28 9.97 -11.98
C SER A 69 9.84 10.18 -11.50
N PRO A 70 9.04 11.08 -12.12
CA PRO A 70 7.62 11.20 -11.84
C PRO A 70 6.78 10.08 -12.47
N HIS A 71 7.38 9.24 -13.32
CA HIS A 71 6.70 8.19 -14.07
C HIS A 71 7.22 6.81 -13.65
N CYS A 72 6.29 5.85 -13.51
CA CYS A 72 6.65 4.45 -13.28
C CYS A 72 7.13 3.76 -14.56
N ASP A 73 7.76 2.60 -14.41
CA ASP A 73 8.36 1.84 -15.51
C ASP A 73 7.36 1.49 -16.62
N ILE A 74 6.09 1.26 -16.27
CA ILE A 74 5.04 0.95 -17.26
C ILE A 74 4.70 2.19 -18.09
N CYS A 75 4.49 3.34 -17.44
CA CYS A 75 4.16 4.59 -18.13
C CYS A 75 5.33 5.14 -18.95
N ALA A 76 6.55 4.90 -18.50
CA ALA A 76 7.77 5.30 -19.20
C ALA A 76 8.13 4.36 -20.38
N SER A 77 7.61 3.14 -20.40
CA SER A 77 7.97 2.14 -21.41
C SER A 77 7.49 2.52 -22.81
N PRO A 78 8.39 2.57 -23.82
CA PRO A 78 8.00 2.81 -25.21
C PRO A 78 7.38 1.59 -25.89
N ALA A 79 7.51 0.39 -25.30
CA ALA A 79 6.97 -0.85 -25.86
C ALA A 79 5.46 -1.01 -25.63
N ARG A 80 4.87 -0.14 -24.79
CA ARG A 80 3.45 -0.18 -24.42
C ARG A 80 2.59 0.64 -25.39
N ALA A 81 1.40 0.15 -25.66
CA ALA A 81 0.41 0.83 -26.48
C ALA A 81 -0.18 2.02 -25.69
N LYS A 82 -0.11 3.23 -26.25
CA LYS A 82 -0.57 4.47 -25.58
C LYS A 82 -1.99 4.89 -25.97
N ASP A 83 -2.64 4.11 -26.82
CA ASP A 83 -4.01 4.29 -27.30
C ASP A 83 -5.06 3.63 -26.39
N SER A 84 -4.63 2.80 -25.44
CA SER A 84 -5.49 2.01 -24.57
C SER A 84 -5.07 2.13 -23.11
N ILE A 85 -6.06 2.37 -22.24
CA ILE A 85 -5.87 2.49 -20.79
C ILE A 85 -6.84 1.54 -20.07
N LEU A 86 -6.31 0.65 -19.23
CA LEU A 86 -7.08 -0.19 -18.32
C LEU A 86 -7.23 0.52 -16.97
N VAL A 87 -8.47 0.85 -16.61
CA VAL A 87 -8.78 1.44 -15.31
C VAL A 87 -8.98 0.32 -14.28
N VAL A 88 -8.25 0.39 -13.17
CA VAL A 88 -8.30 -0.58 -12.07
C VAL A 88 -8.61 0.12 -10.75
N GLU A 89 -9.21 -0.63 -9.82
CA GLU A 89 -9.51 -0.09 -8.49
C GLU A 89 -8.26 -0.06 -7.62
N LYS A 90 -7.48 -1.15 -7.64
CA LYS A 90 -6.33 -1.37 -6.77
C LYS A 90 -5.09 -1.71 -7.58
N GLU A 91 -3.93 -1.45 -6.99
CA GLU A 91 -2.64 -1.75 -7.60
C GLU A 91 -2.40 -3.25 -7.77
N SER A 92 -2.91 -4.04 -6.81
CA SER A 92 -2.88 -5.51 -6.85
C SER A 92 -3.52 -6.06 -8.12
N ASP A 93 -4.51 -5.36 -8.68
CA ASP A 93 -5.19 -5.80 -9.89
C ASP A 93 -4.23 -5.69 -11.08
N ILE A 94 -3.35 -4.69 -11.09
CA ILE A 94 -2.37 -4.56 -12.17
C ILE A 94 -1.34 -5.69 -12.11
N GLU A 95 -0.88 -6.08 -10.92
CA GLU A 95 0.04 -7.23 -10.78
C GLU A 95 -0.57 -8.50 -11.36
N GLN A 96 -1.87 -8.71 -11.17
CA GLN A 96 -2.59 -9.83 -11.77
C GLN A 96 -2.54 -9.76 -13.31
N PHE A 97 -2.92 -8.63 -13.92
CA PHE A 97 -2.89 -8.49 -15.39
C PHE A 97 -1.49 -8.62 -15.99
N GLU A 98 -0.48 -8.08 -15.31
CA GLU A 98 0.91 -8.19 -15.74
C GLU A 98 1.43 -9.63 -15.65
N SER A 99 1.07 -10.36 -14.60
CA SER A 99 1.50 -11.76 -14.41
C SER A 99 1.02 -12.70 -15.52
N VAL A 100 -0.16 -12.42 -16.10
CA VAL A 100 -0.74 -13.22 -17.19
C VAL A 100 -0.45 -12.64 -18.57
N GLN A 101 0.26 -11.50 -18.66
CA GLN A 101 0.56 -10.79 -19.91
C GLN A 101 -0.67 -10.53 -20.80
N ALA A 102 -1.85 -10.38 -20.19
CA ALA A 102 -3.12 -10.29 -20.91
C ALA A 102 -3.37 -8.89 -21.51
N PHE A 103 -2.56 -7.89 -21.13
CA PHE A 103 -2.77 -6.50 -21.53
C PHE A 103 -1.43 -5.78 -21.79
N ASN A 104 -1.34 -5.07 -22.92
CA ASN A 104 -0.12 -4.37 -23.37
C ASN A 104 -0.27 -2.83 -23.38
N GLY A 105 -1.39 -2.30 -22.88
CA GLY A 105 -1.61 -0.85 -22.78
C GLY A 105 -1.11 -0.24 -21.47
N LEU A 106 -1.61 0.94 -21.13
CA LEU A 106 -1.34 1.65 -19.88
C LEU A 106 -2.41 1.37 -18.82
N TYR A 107 -2.11 1.64 -17.55
CA TYR A 107 -3.06 1.48 -16.46
C TYR A 107 -3.41 2.81 -15.82
N HIS A 108 -4.54 2.86 -15.12
CA HIS A 108 -4.90 3.96 -14.24
C HIS A 108 -5.56 3.43 -12.97
N VAL A 109 -5.00 3.77 -11.81
CA VAL A 109 -5.48 3.34 -10.49
C VAL A 109 -6.41 4.41 -9.91
N THR A 110 -7.66 4.04 -9.63
CA THR A 110 -8.63 4.99 -9.04
C THR A 110 -8.46 5.14 -7.53
N GLY A 111 -7.84 4.18 -6.85
CA GLY A 111 -7.65 4.19 -5.40
C GLY A 111 -8.93 3.93 -4.60
N GLY A 112 -9.96 3.39 -5.25
CA GLY A 112 -11.25 3.06 -4.65
C GLY A 112 -12.42 3.20 -5.62
N THR A 113 -13.61 2.81 -5.14
CA THR A 113 -14.87 2.88 -5.89
C THR A 113 -15.78 4.00 -5.40
N ILE A 114 -16.50 4.62 -6.33
CA ILE A 114 -17.60 5.54 -6.00
C ILE A 114 -18.82 4.69 -5.69
N SER A 115 -19.13 4.52 -4.41
CA SER A 115 -20.34 3.83 -3.95
C SER A 115 -21.45 4.83 -3.64
N PRO A 116 -22.61 4.80 -4.32
CA PRO A 116 -23.70 5.77 -4.12
C PRO A 116 -24.22 5.80 -2.67
N CYS A 117 -24.26 4.65 -2.01
CA CYS A 117 -24.69 4.51 -0.61
C CYS A 117 -23.68 5.09 0.40
N ASN A 118 -22.46 5.43 -0.04
CA ASN A 118 -21.38 5.97 0.79
C ASN A 118 -20.93 7.37 0.33
N ILE A 119 -21.78 8.09 -0.41
CA ILE A 119 -21.54 9.50 -0.74
C ILE A 119 -21.61 10.32 0.55
N LYS A 120 -20.48 10.38 1.27
CA LYS A 120 -20.21 11.48 2.18
C LYS A 120 -19.94 12.67 1.27
N HIS A 121 -20.75 13.73 1.37
CA HIS A 121 -20.49 15.00 0.68
C HIS A 121 -19.11 15.55 1.11
N THR A 122 -18.04 15.10 0.49
CA THR A 122 -16.68 15.62 0.73
C THR A 122 -16.44 16.76 -0.24
N ARG A 123 -17.08 17.92 0.00
CA ARG A 123 -16.52 19.19 -0.48
C ARG A 123 -15.21 19.39 0.28
N GLY A 124 -14.07 19.23 -0.40
CA GLY A 124 -12.79 19.75 0.07
C GLY A 124 -12.09 19.01 1.21
N GLN A 125 -12.15 17.67 1.27
CA GLN A 125 -11.03 16.93 1.89
C GLN A 125 -10.04 16.53 0.79
N SER A 126 -9.37 17.54 0.24
CA SER A 126 -7.98 17.31 -0.16
C SER A 126 -7.26 16.83 1.12
N ASN A 127 -6.37 15.85 0.97
CA ASN A 127 -5.53 15.36 2.06
C ASN A 127 -6.11 14.33 3.04
N ARG A 128 -7.06 13.49 2.62
CA ARG A 128 -6.96 12.09 3.08
C ARG A 128 -5.84 11.44 2.30
N ARG A 129 -4.63 11.59 2.84
CA ARG A 129 -3.54 10.63 2.72
C ARG A 129 -4.12 9.24 2.85
N ILE A 130 -4.50 8.67 1.73
CA ILE A 130 -4.46 7.24 1.53
C ILE A 130 -2.96 7.01 1.42
N TYR A 131 -2.31 6.88 2.60
CA TYR A 131 -0.86 6.93 2.85
C TYR A 131 -0.23 8.33 2.79
#